data_AF-A0A4W5KD58-F1
#
_entry.id   AF-A0A4W5KD58-F1
#
_cell.length_a   1.000
_cell.length_b   1.000
_cell.length_c   1.000
_cell.angle_alpha   90.00
_cell.angle_beta   90.00
_cell.angle_gamma   90.00
#
_symmetry.space_group_name_H-M   'P 1'
#
loop_
_entity.id
_entity.type
_entity.pdbx_description
1 polymer ?
#
loop_
_entity_poly.entity_id
_entity_poly.type
_entity_poly.pdbx_seq_one_letter_code
_entity_poly.pdbx_strand_id
1 'polypeptide(L)'
;MGHPPLEFSDCYEDSPDFRERLKCYELELERTSKFLKDVIKDGNSVINAIKGYSVAVQKFSQTLSVFQFDFIGDSLTDDEMNIAESFQEFAGLLQEVEDDRMMLVGYQQHLLDPHTIRGGNKRKPNWNWLPGVNSVSGLVLL
;
A
#
# COMPACT_ATOMS: atom_id res chain seq x y z
N MET A 1 -9.20 22.73 18.08
CA MET A 1 -9.73 23.01 19.44
C MET A 1 -11.05 22.28 19.53
N GLY A 2 -11.19 21.33 20.47
CA GLY A 2 -12.35 20.44 20.52
C GLY A 2 -13.59 21.12 21.10
N HIS A 3 -14.76 20.77 20.58
CA HIS A 3 -16.04 21.11 21.18
C HIS A 3 -16.33 20.16 22.36
N PRO A 4 -17.07 20.61 23.40
CA PRO A 4 -17.55 19.71 24.44
C PRO A 4 -18.51 18.67 23.83
N PRO A 5 -18.56 17.44 24.38
CA PRO A 5 -19.45 16.39 23.90
C PRO A 5 -20.90 16.85 23.76
N LEU A 6 -21.62 16.31 22.78
CA LEU A 6 -23.06 16.51 22.66
C LEU A 6 -23.77 15.65 23.71
N GLU A 7 -24.54 16.31 24.57
CA GLU A 7 -25.31 15.64 25.61
C GLU A 7 -26.76 15.37 25.14
N PHE A 8 -27.30 14.22 25.52
CA PHE A 8 -28.69 13.86 25.17
C PHE A 8 -29.73 14.76 25.86
N SER A 9 -29.41 15.31 27.03
CA SER A 9 -30.26 16.27 27.75
C SER A 9 -30.49 17.55 26.95
N ASP A 10 -29.45 18.05 26.29
CA ASP A 10 -29.48 19.30 25.52
C ASP A 10 -30.34 19.18 24.26
N CYS A 11 -30.53 17.95 23.77
CA CYS A 11 -31.37 17.66 22.61
C CYS A 11 -32.86 17.95 22.87
N TYR A 12 -33.34 17.78 24.11
CA TYR A 12 -34.73 18.09 24.46
C TYR A 12 -34.99 19.61 24.50
N GLU A 13 -34.01 20.39 24.92
CA GLU A 13 -34.13 21.86 24.98
C GLU A 13 -34.04 22.52 23.60
N ASP A 14 -33.40 21.85 22.62
CA ASP A 14 -33.18 22.31 21.24
C ASP A 14 -32.74 23.79 21.16
N SER A 15 -31.84 24.18 22.06
CA SER A 15 -31.39 25.57 22.14
C SER A 15 -30.65 25.98 20.85
N PRO A 16 -30.69 27.27 20.46
CA PRO A 16 -29.90 27.76 19.32
C PRO A 16 -28.41 27.38 19.43
N ASP A 17 -27.85 27.45 20.64
CA ASP A 17 -26.46 27.08 20.91
C ASP A 17 -26.19 25.58 20.71
N PHE A 18 -27.13 24.71 21.10
CA PHE A 18 -27.04 23.27 20.84
C PHE A 18 -27.06 22.99 19.34
N ARG A 19 -27.97 23.63 18.59
CA ARG A 19 -28.06 23.47 17.12
C ARG A 19 -26.81 23.93 16.40
N GLU A 20 -26.18 25.01 16.85
CA GLU A 20 -24.90 25.45 16.29
C GLU A 20 -23.78 24.44 16.55
N ARG A 21 -23.68 23.92 17.80
CA ARG A 21 -22.72 22.85 18.12
C ARG A 21 -22.95 21.60 17.29
N LEU A 22 -24.20 21.14 17.18
CA LEU A 22 -24.57 19.97 16.36
C LEU A 22 -24.14 20.14 14.91
N LYS A 23 -24.42 21.30 14.31
CA LYS A 23 -24.03 21.63 12.93
C LYS A 23 -22.51 21.60 12.75
N CYS A 24 -21.73 22.06 13.72
CA CYS A 24 -20.27 21.98 13.68
C CYS A 24 -19.79 20.52 13.63
N TYR A 25 -20.36 19.64 14.45
CA TYR A 25 -20.04 18.21 14.46
C TYR A 25 -20.44 17.51 13.16
N GLU A 26 -21.61 17.78 12.61
CA GLU A 26 -22.04 17.23 11.32
C GLU A 26 -21.07 17.59 10.20
N LEU A 27 -20.63 18.85 10.18
CA LEU A 27 -19.69 19.37 9.20
C LEU A 27 -18.28 18.79 9.38
N GLU A 28 -17.83 18.58 10.61
CA GLU A 28 -16.57 17.89 10.90
C GLU A 28 -16.63 16.42 10.50
N LEU A 29 -17.75 15.74 10.73
CA LEU A 29 -17.98 14.36 10.32
C LEU A 29 -17.98 14.23 8.79
N GLU A 30 -18.64 15.16 8.07
CA GLU A 30 -18.63 15.19 6.61
C GLU A 30 -17.21 15.39 6.05
N ARG A 31 -16.45 16.33 6.63
CA ARG A 31 -15.04 16.56 6.26
C ARG A 31 -14.19 15.32 6.50
N THR A 32 -14.34 14.68 7.65
CA THR A 32 -13.59 13.46 8.00
C THR A 32 -13.93 12.32 7.05
N SER A 33 -15.22 12.12 6.76
CA SER A 33 -15.69 11.12 5.80
C SER A 33 -15.12 11.33 4.40
N LYS A 34 -15.07 12.59 3.93
CA LYS A 34 -14.43 12.94 2.65
C LYS A 34 -12.94 12.64 2.68
N PHE A 35 -12.22 13.08 3.72
CA PHE A 35 -10.79 12.85 3.87
C PHE A 35 -10.44 11.35 3.86
N LEU A 36 -11.21 10.52 4.59
CA LEU A 36 -10.99 9.06 4.61
C LEU A 36 -11.17 8.44 3.21
N LYS A 37 -12.14 8.90 2.42
CA LYS A 37 -12.32 8.44 1.03
C LYS A 37 -11.13 8.82 0.15
N ASP A 38 -10.60 10.02 0.32
CA ASP A 38 -9.44 10.49 -0.43
C ASP A 38 -8.18 9.68 -0.05
N VAL A 39 -7.96 9.39 1.23
CA VAL A 39 -6.87 8.52 1.70
C VAL A 39 -6.96 7.11 1.09
N ILE A 40 -8.16 6.52 1.03
CA ILE A 40 -8.36 5.20 0.40
C ILE A 40 -8.05 5.28 -1.10
N LYS A 41 -8.49 6.34 -1.78
CA LYS A 41 -8.25 6.54 -3.21
C LYS A 41 -6.76 6.70 -3.51
N ASP A 42 -6.06 7.49 -2.71
CA ASP A 42 -4.63 7.73 -2.88
C ASP A 42 -3.83 6.47 -2.57
N GLY A 43 -4.18 5.73 -1.50
CA GLY A 43 -3.58 4.44 -1.20
C GLY A 43 -3.72 3.42 -2.34
N ASN A 44 -4.90 3.34 -2.95
CA ASN A 44 -5.12 2.48 -4.12
C ASN A 44 -4.29 2.93 -5.33
N SER A 45 -4.12 4.24 -5.52
CA SER A 45 -3.28 4.79 -6.58
C SER A 45 -1.80 4.41 -6.38
N VAL A 46 -1.31 4.46 -5.14
CA VAL A 46 0.04 3.99 -4.78
C VAL A 46 0.21 2.51 -5.09
N ILE A 47 -0.74 1.65 -4.71
CA ILE A 47 -0.68 0.21 -5.03
C ILE A 47 -0.61 -0.01 -6.55
N ASN A 48 -1.39 0.72 -7.33
CA ASN A 48 -1.40 0.56 -8.77
C ASN A 48 -0.06 0.99 -9.41
N ALA A 49 0.53 2.09 -8.94
CA ALA A 49 1.86 2.51 -9.38
C ALA A 49 2.93 1.45 -9.04
N ILE A 50 2.86 0.88 -7.84
CA ILE A 50 3.72 -0.21 -7.37
C ILE A 50 3.59 -1.46 -8.26
N LYS A 51 2.37 -1.83 -8.69
CA LYS A 51 2.14 -2.94 -9.64
C LYS A 51 2.70 -2.63 -11.02
N GLY A 52 2.55 -1.38 -11.49
CA GLY A 52 3.16 -0.94 -12.75
C GLY A 52 4.69 -1.02 -12.72
N TYR A 53 5.29 -0.62 -11.59
CA TYR A 53 6.72 -0.78 -11.36
C TYR A 53 7.16 -2.25 -11.36
N SER A 54 6.39 -3.17 -10.73
CA SER A 54 6.66 -4.62 -10.81
C SER A 54 6.81 -5.11 -12.25
N VAL A 55 5.83 -4.75 -13.09
CA VAL A 55 5.82 -5.16 -14.50
C VAL A 55 7.02 -4.60 -15.25
N ALA A 56 7.42 -3.35 -14.95
CA ALA A 56 8.58 -2.73 -15.58
C ALA A 56 9.89 -3.43 -15.17
N VAL A 57 10.06 -3.77 -13.88
CA VAL A 57 11.25 -4.48 -13.37
C VAL A 57 11.34 -5.87 -13.97
N GLN A 58 10.24 -6.64 -13.99
CA GLN A 58 10.20 -7.97 -14.59
C GLN A 58 10.59 -7.94 -16.09
N LYS A 59 10.05 -6.98 -16.85
CA LYS A 59 10.39 -6.82 -18.26
C LYS A 59 11.86 -6.44 -18.48
N PHE A 60 12.40 -5.56 -17.63
CA PHE A 60 13.79 -5.15 -17.71
C PHE A 60 14.75 -6.29 -17.36
N SER A 61 14.48 -7.03 -16.28
CA SER A 61 15.21 -8.25 -15.91
C SER A 61 15.18 -9.27 -17.04
N GLN A 62 14.01 -9.52 -17.65
CA GLN A 62 13.92 -10.43 -18.79
C GLN A 62 14.78 -9.97 -19.97
N THR A 63 14.77 -8.67 -20.28
CA THR A 63 15.59 -8.09 -21.36
C THR A 63 17.08 -8.31 -21.12
N LEU A 64 17.53 -8.13 -19.87
CA LEU A 64 18.92 -8.38 -19.46
C LEU A 64 19.27 -9.87 -19.53
N SER A 65 18.36 -10.75 -19.11
CA SER A 65 18.61 -12.20 -19.06
C SER A 65 18.84 -12.83 -20.43
N VAL A 66 18.20 -12.28 -21.47
CA VAL A 66 18.31 -12.77 -22.86
C VAL A 66 19.34 -12.00 -23.68
N PHE A 67 19.99 -10.98 -23.09
CA PHE A 67 21.00 -10.22 -23.80
C PHE A 67 22.16 -11.13 -24.18
N GLN A 68 22.50 -11.12 -25.46
CA GLN A 68 23.69 -11.75 -26.01
C GLN A 68 24.23 -10.84 -27.11
N PHE A 69 25.55 -10.82 -27.26
CA PHE A 69 26.17 -10.11 -28.37
C PHE A 69 25.95 -10.87 -29.68
N ASP A 70 25.56 -10.15 -30.72
CA ASP A 70 25.66 -10.64 -32.09
C ASP A 70 27.14 -10.62 -32.50
N PHE A 71 27.68 -11.75 -32.93
CA PHE A 71 29.08 -11.85 -33.37
C PHE A 71 29.21 -12.29 -34.83
N ILE A 72 30.29 -11.85 -35.47
CA ILE A 72 30.68 -12.24 -36.83
C ILE A 72 31.93 -13.14 -36.70
N GLY A 73 31.80 -14.43 -36.99
CA GLY A 73 32.88 -15.42 -36.85
C GLY A 73 32.39 -16.72 -36.20
N ASP A 74 33.31 -17.49 -35.61
CA ASP A 74 33.02 -18.83 -35.06
C ASP A 74 32.83 -18.84 -33.52
N SER A 75 33.18 -17.78 -32.78
CA SER A 75 33.01 -17.72 -31.32
C SER A 75 32.95 -16.28 -30.77
N LEU A 76 32.37 -16.13 -29.58
CA LEU A 76 32.43 -14.91 -28.75
C LEU A 76 33.81 -14.74 -28.11
N THR A 77 34.18 -13.50 -27.79
CA THR A 77 35.33 -13.19 -26.95
C THR A 77 35.01 -13.37 -25.46
N ASP A 78 36.05 -13.57 -24.64
CA ASP A 78 35.89 -13.71 -23.18
C ASP A 78 35.22 -12.48 -22.55
N ASP A 79 35.51 -11.27 -23.05
CA ASP A 79 34.90 -10.03 -22.55
C ASP A 79 33.39 -9.97 -22.88
N GLU A 80 32.99 -10.38 -24.09
CA GLU A 80 31.58 -10.43 -24.50
C GLU A 80 30.79 -11.46 -23.68
N MET A 81 31.39 -12.63 -23.42
CA MET A 81 30.80 -13.65 -22.55
C MET A 81 30.62 -13.11 -21.12
N ASN A 82 31.65 -12.47 -20.55
CA ASN A 82 31.63 -11.95 -19.19
C ASN A 82 30.59 -10.83 -19.00
N ILE A 83 30.43 -9.96 -20.01
CA ILE A 83 29.39 -8.91 -19.99
C ILE A 83 27.98 -9.54 -20.04
N ALA A 84 27.76 -10.54 -20.91
CA ALA A 84 26.46 -11.20 -21.00
C ALA A 84 26.09 -11.95 -19.70
N GLU A 85 27.06 -12.65 -19.10
CA GLU A 85 26.89 -13.28 -17.78
C GLU A 85 26.60 -12.25 -16.69
N SER A 86 27.31 -11.12 -16.68
CA SER A 86 27.06 -10.03 -15.72
C SER A 86 25.62 -9.50 -15.80
N PHE A 87 25.04 -9.40 -17.01
CA PHE A 87 23.64 -9.01 -17.16
C PHE A 87 22.65 -10.09 -16.70
N GLN A 88 22.99 -11.37 -16.86
CA GLN A 88 22.17 -12.46 -16.31
C GLN A 88 22.18 -12.46 -14.78
N GLU A 89 23.35 -12.25 -14.15
CA GLU A 89 23.44 -12.13 -12.70
C GLU A 89 22.65 -10.91 -12.20
N PHE A 90 22.79 -9.76 -12.86
CA PHE A 90 22.06 -8.56 -12.49
C PHE A 90 20.54 -8.73 -12.67
N ALA A 91 20.10 -9.41 -13.72
CA ALA A 91 18.70 -9.77 -13.92
C ALA A 91 18.16 -10.63 -12.76
N GLY A 92 18.95 -11.59 -12.28
CA GLY A 92 18.63 -12.43 -11.13
C GLY A 92 18.45 -11.62 -9.85
N LEU A 93 19.39 -10.72 -9.55
CA LEU A 93 19.31 -9.82 -8.38
C LEU A 93 18.07 -8.92 -8.42
N LEU A 94 17.73 -8.39 -9.60
CA LEU A 94 16.51 -7.59 -9.77
C LEU A 94 15.24 -8.39 -9.48
N GLN A 95 15.20 -9.67 -9.86
CA GLN A 95 14.03 -10.52 -9.63
C GLN A 95 13.89 -10.90 -8.15
N GLU A 96 14.99 -11.21 -7.47
CA GLU A 96 14.99 -11.51 -6.03
C GLU A 96 14.45 -10.33 -5.19
N VAL A 97 14.95 -9.11 -5.47
CA VAL A 97 14.48 -7.89 -4.81
C VAL A 97 13.00 -7.63 -5.10
N GLU A 98 12.54 -7.92 -6.31
CA GLU A 98 11.14 -7.73 -6.70
C GLU A 98 10.20 -8.73 -6.02
N ASP A 99 10.62 -9.98 -5.85
CA ASP A 99 9.83 -11.01 -5.20
C ASP A 99 9.61 -10.67 -3.71
N ASP A 100 10.65 -10.21 -3.01
CA ASP A 100 10.54 -9.71 -1.64
C ASP A 100 9.60 -8.51 -1.54
N ARG A 101 9.65 -7.60 -2.52
CA ARG A 101 8.79 -6.42 -2.56
C ARG A 101 7.33 -6.80 -2.82
N MET A 102 7.05 -7.76 -3.71
CA MET A 102 5.68 -8.21 -3.99
C MET A 102 4.97 -8.73 -2.75
N MET A 103 5.68 -9.37 -1.82
CA MET A 103 5.10 -9.76 -0.53
C MET A 103 4.54 -8.56 0.24
N LEU A 104 5.28 -7.44 0.30
CA LEU A 104 4.85 -6.21 0.96
C LEU A 104 3.60 -5.59 0.33
N VAL A 105 3.47 -5.66 -0.99
CA VAL A 105 2.32 -5.12 -1.74
C VAL A 105 1.02 -5.86 -1.38
N GLY A 106 1.10 -7.18 -1.18
CA GLY A 106 -0.04 -7.98 -0.75
C GLY A 106 -0.63 -7.52 0.59
N TYR A 107 0.23 -7.12 1.53
CA TYR A 107 -0.21 -6.59 2.83
C TYR A 107 -0.88 -5.22 2.73
N GLN A 108 -0.33 -4.32 1.91
CA GLN A 108 -0.90 -2.99 1.71
C GLN A 108 -2.31 -3.04 1.11
N GLN A 109 -2.53 -3.95 0.16
CA GLN A 109 -3.86 -4.15 -0.46
C GLN A 109 -4.93 -4.57 0.56
N HIS A 110 -4.56 -5.36 1.57
CA HIS A 110 -5.47 -5.79 2.62
C HIS A 110 -5.78 -4.70 3.66
N LEU A 111 -4.78 -3.87 3.99
CA LEU A 111 -4.95 -2.75 4.93
C LEU A 111 -5.91 -1.69 4.37
N LEU A 112 -5.91 -1.50 3.05
CA LEU A 112 -6.75 -0.51 2.37
C LEU A 112 -8.17 -1.03 2.04
N ASP A 113 -8.53 -2.23 2.47
CA ASP A 113 -9.89 -2.74 2.36
C ASP A 113 -10.86 -1.85 3.18
N PRO A 114 -11.92 -1.29 2.58
CA PRO A 114 -12.91 -0.48 3.27
C PRO A 114 -13.56 -1.16 4.48
N HIS A 115 -13.56 -2.50 4.54
CA HIS A 115 -14.03 -3.27 5.69
C HIS A 115 -13.04 -3.29 6.85
N THR A 116 -11.74 -3.28 6.57
CA THR A 116 -10.65 -3.16 7.55
C THR A 116 -10.64 -1.77 8.18
N ILE A 117 -10.84 -0.71 7.37
CA ILE A 117 -10.82 0.69 7.84
C ILE A 117 -12.08 1.06 8.64
N ARG A 118 -13.26 0.49 8.32
CA ARG A 118 -14.52 0.81 9.00
C ARG A 118 -14.76 0.08 10.33
N GLY A 119 -13.80 -0.71 10.84
CA GLY A 119 -13.97 -1.41 12.12
C GLY A 119 -15.10 -2.45 12.13
N GLY A 120 -15.48 -2.97 10.95
CA GLY A 120 -16.52 -3.98 10.82
C GLY A 120 -16.02 -5.32 11.38
N ASN A 121 -16.40 -5.62 12.62
CA ASN A 121 -16.06 -6.86 13.31
C ASN A 121 -16.54 -8.10 12.54
N LYS A 122 -15.73 -8.68 11.63
CA LYS A 122 -15.54 -10.13 11.39
C LYS A 122 -14.21 -10.40 10.67
N ARG A 123 -13.36 -11.17 11.34
CA ARG A 123 -12.05 -11.71 10.92
C ARG A 123 -10.89 -10.72 11.05
N LYS A 124 -10.22 -10.78 12.20
CA LYS A 124 -8.85 -10.27 12.31
C LYS A 124 -7.98 -11.00 11.26
N PRO A 125 -7.21 -10.30 10.43
CA PRO A 125 -6.23 -10.94 9.56
C PRO A 125 -5.28 -11.83 10.37
N ASN A 126 -5.03 -13.02 9.86
CA ASN A 126 -4.04 -13.93 10.41
C ASN A 126 -2.66 -13.53 9.87
N TRP A 127 -1.87 -12.85 10.71
CA TRP A 127 -0.55 -12.31 10.37
C TRP A 127 0.59 -13.33 10.51
N ASN A 128 0.30 -14.61 10.75
CA ASN A 128 1.32 -15.64 11.03
C ASN A 128 2.28 -15.95 9.86
N TRP A 129 2.09 -15.33 8.69
CA TRP A 129 2.97 -15.47 7.52
C TRP A 129 3.98 -14.32 7.37
N LEU A 130 3.91 -13.29 8.23
CA LEU A 130 4.88 -12.19 8.25
C LEU A 130 6.08 -12.54 9.14
N PRO A 131 7.30 -12.70 8.60
CA PRO A 131 8.48 -12.79 9.44
C PRO A 131 8.65 -11.46 10.21
N GLY A 132 8.60 -11.53 11.54
CA GLY A 132 8.86 -10.38 12.44
C GLY A 132 7.64 -9.68 13.04
N VAL A 133 6.40 -10.05 12.69
CA VAL A 133 5.19 -9.44 13.29
C VAL A 133 4.74 -10.24 14.51
N ASN A 134 5.51 -10.11 15.59
CA ASN A 134 5.02 -10.48 16.93
C ASN A 134 4.14 -9.34 17.47
N SER A 135 2.82 -9.51 17.32
CA SER A 135 1.77 -8.82 18.09
C SER A 135 1.75 -7.28 18.02
N VAL A 136 1.27 -6.71 16.90
CA VAL A 136 0.63 -5.38 16.91
C VAL A 136 -0.89 -5.56 17.01
N SER A 137 -1.34 -6.06 18.17
CA SER A 137 -2.78 -6.26 18.45
C SER A 137 -3.50 -5.01 18.98
N GLY A 138 -2.91 -3.82 18.90
CA GLY A 138 -3.30 -2.71 19.79
C GLY A 138 -3.23 -1.30 19.24
N LEU A 139 -3.62 -1.03 17.99
CA LEU A 139 -4.06 0.32 17.62
C LEU A 139 -5.55 0.31 17.30
N VAL A 140 -6.34 0.32 18.38
CA VAL A 140 -7.67 0.93 18.37
C VAL A 140 -7.41 2.43 18.31
N LEU A 141 -7.76 3.06 17.19
CA LEU A 141 -7.83 4.51 17.06
C LEU A 141 -8.89 5.02 18.04
N LEU A 142 -8.44 5.80 19.04
CA LEU A 142 -9.26 6.81 19.71
C LEU A 142 -9.62 7.91 18.73
#